data_AF-A0A0M2V8A4-F1
#
_entry.id   AF-A0A0M2V8A4-F1
#
_cell.length_a   1.000
_cell.length_b   1.000
_cell.length_c   1.000
_cell.angle_alpha   90.00
_cell.angle_beta   90.00
_cell.angle_gamma   90.00
#
_symmetry.space_group_name_H-M   'P 1'
#
loop_
_entity.id
_entity.type
_entity.pdbx_description
1 polymer ?
#
loop_
_entity_poly.entity_id
_entity_poly.type
_entity_poly.pdbx_seq_one_letter_code
_entity_poly.pdbx_strand_id
1 'polypeptide(L)'
;METITTALARLPAQALPDYYIWLFVLINLLWFALFCFAKHSSNTRLQKLQQSLDLELERRRKVYELKICRYEEYCNALEDFCYRHQNDYQSVFLPLFSEFNRRYQAAEATDDTAASATATLWFSGEVQQVTSANDIEVRTLDKLTAELTLSAADDVAEILQGLQQRYQALLVVSTEQMNNLVAITLSKNYEAVKGIGEELQQAASQLQTKSQQLMQAVRRDLMRF
;
A
#
# COMPACT_ATOMS: atom_id res chain seq x y z
N MET A 1 -80.98 -23.20 41.60
CA MET A 1 -79.67 -22.68 42.05
C MET A 1 -79.26 -23.46 43.29
N GLU A 2 -78.72 -24.65 43.09
CA GLU A 2 -77.90 -25.32 44.09
C GLU A 2 -76.45 -25.09 43.70
N THR A 3 -75.70 -24.58 44.66
CA THR A 3 -74.46 -23.87 44.50
C THR A 3 -73.29 -24.83 44.24
N ILE A 4 -72.36 -24.35 43.40
CA ILE A 4 -71.05 -24.92 43.02
C ILE A 4 -70.23 -25.40 44.24
N THR A 5 -70.60 -25.01 45.46
CA THR A 5 -70.05 -25.46 46.74
C THR A 5 -70.30 -26.93 47.07
N THR A 6 -71.37 -27.55 46.56
CA THR A 6 -71.68 -28.97 46.87
C THR A 6 -70.90 -29.96 45.97
N ALA A 7 -70.49 -29.54 44.77
CA ALA A 7 -69.66 -30.35 43.88
C ALA A 7 -68.19 -30.41 44.33
N LEU A 8 -67.68 -29.34 44.96
CA LEU A 8 -66.34 -29.30 45.55
C LEU A 8 -66.20 -30.14 46.83
N ALA A 9 -67.30 -30.49 47.49
CA ALA A 9 -67.31 -31.28 48.73
C ALA A 9 -67.23 -32.82 48.51
N ARG A 10 -67.23 -33.28 47.24
CA ARG A 10 -67.12 -34.71 46.87
C ARG A 10 -65.77 -35.10 46.25
N LEU A 11 -64.80 -34.21 46.24
CA LEU A 11 -63.43 -34.61 46.00
C LEU A 11 -62.95 -35.33 47.27
N PRO A 12 -62.65 -36.64 47.22
CA PRO A 12 -62.07 -37.29 48.37
C PRO A 12 -60.77 -36.56 48.67
N ALA A 13 -60.62 -36.08 49.90
CA ALA A 13 -59.33 -35.72 50.48
C ALA A 13 -58.51 -37.01 50.64
N GLN A 14 -58.22 -37.68 49.53
CA GLN A 14 -57.18 -38.68 49.42
C GLN A 14 -55.89 -37.91 49.59
N ALA A 15 -55.25 -38.07 50.75
CA ALA A 15 -53.85 -37.74 50.91
C ALA A 15 -53.13 -38.27 49.68
N LEU A 16 -52.66 -37.37 48.82
CA LEU A 16 -51.81 -37.74 47.68
C LEU A 16 -50.72 -38.64 48.27
N PRO A 17 -50.65 -39.91 47.87
CA PRO A 17 -49.76 -40.85 48.55
C PRO A 17 -48.34 -40.28 48.50
N ASP A 18 -47.62 -40.35 49.62
CA ASP A 18 -46.38 -39.59 49.88
C ASP A 18 -45.34 -39.66 48.75
N TYR A 19 -45.38 -40.71 47.92
CA TYR A 19 -44.55 -40.85 46.73
C TYR A 19 -44.75 -39.74 45.67
N TYR A 20 -45.95 -39.15 45.54
CA TYR A 20 -46.20 -38.07 44.57
C TYR A 20 -45.47 -36.78 44.96
N ILE A 21 -45.35 -36.49 46.26
CA ILE A 21 -44.61 -35.33 46.77
C ILE A 21 -43.13 -35.50 46.44
N TRP A 22 -42.57 -36.69 46.70
CA TRP A 22 -41.19 -37.01 46.35
C TRP A 22 -40.94 -36.95 44.84
N LEU A 23 -41.85 -37.48 44.02
CA LEU A 23 -41.76 -37.42 42.56
C LEU A 23 -41.78 -35.96 42.06
N PHE A 24 -42.68 -35.13 42.59
CA PHE A 24 -42.78 -33.72 42.23
C PHE A 24 -41.50 -32.94 42.59
N VAL A 25 -40.94 -33.19 43.78
CA VAL A 25 -39.66 -32.59 44.21
C VAL A 25 -38.51 -33.05 43.30
N LEU A 26 -38.44 -34.35 42.96
CA LEU A 26 -37.41 -34.91 42.09
C LEU A 26 -37.48 -34.31 40.67
N ILE A 27 -38.69 -34.19 40.12
CA ILE A 27 -38.92 -33.60 38.80
C ILE A 27 -38.52 -32.12 38.80
N ASN A 28 -38.91 -31.34 39.81
CA ASN A 28 -38.54 -29.93 39.90
C ASN A 28 -37.03 -29.73 40.08
N LEU A 29 -36.37 -30.60 40.87
CA LEU A 29 -34.92 -30.57 41.06
C LEU A 29 -34.18 -30.92 39.75
N LEU A 30 -34.71 -31.87 38.97
CA LEU A 30 -34.18 -32.21 37.66
C LEU A 30 -34.36 -31.06 36.65
N TRP A 31 -35.51 -30.40 36.62
CA TRP A 31 -35.74 -29.20 35.81
C TRP A 31 -34.80 -28.05 36.21
N PHE A 32 -34.57 -27.83 37.50
CA PHE A 32 -33.64 -26.82 37.99
C PHE A 32 -32.20 -27.15 37.57
N ALA A 33 -31.77 -28.40 37.70
CA ALA A 33 -30.45 -28.84 37.25
C ALA A 33 -30.28 -28.66 35.72
N LEU A 34 -31.29 -29.02 34.92
CA LEU A 34 -31.30 -28.79 33.47
C LEU A 34 -31.25 -27.31 33.12
N PHE A 35 -31.99 -26.45 33.83
CA PHE A 35 -31.95 -25.00 33.63
C PHE A 35 -30.57 -24.42 33.97
N CYS A 36 -29.97 -24.84 35.09
CA CYS A 36 -28.61 -24.46 35.46
C CYS A 36 -27.58 -24.92 34.41
N PHE A 37 -27.68 -26.16 33.93
CA PHE A 37 -26.78 -26.68 32.90
C PHE A 37 -26.96 -25.96 31.56
N ALA A 38 -28.20 -25.70 31.15
CA ALA A 38 -28.52 -24.95 29.94
C ALA A 38 -27.99 -23.51 30.01
N LYS A 39 -28.19 -22.83 31.15
CA LYS A 39 -27.66 -21.49 31.40
C LYS A 39 -26.14 -21.47 31.40
N HIS A 40 -25.50 -22.44 32.05
CA HIS A 40 -24.05 -22.58 32.07
C HIS A 40 -23.49 -22.82 30.66
N SER A 41 -24.05 -23.79 29.92
CA SER A 41 -23.66 -24.09 28.54
C SER A 41 -23.83 -22.89 27.61
N SER A 42 -24.95 -22.15 27.74
CA SER A 42 -25.20 -20.93 26.97
C SER A 42 -24.18 -19.84 27.28
N ASN A 43 -23.87 -19.60 28.55
CA ASN A 43 -22.87 -18.61 28.94
C ASN A 43 -21.47 -18.97 28.42
N THR A 44 -21.08 -20.25 28.46
CA THR A 44 -19.80 -20.70 27.90
C THR A 44 -19.76 -20.50 26.37
N ARG A 45 -20.87 -20.75 25.66
CA ARG A 45 -20.96 -20.49 24.21
C ARG A 45 -20.86 -19.01 23.89
N LEU A 46 -21.54 -18.16 24.66
CA LEU A 46 -21.46 -16.70 24.52
C LEU A 46 -20.03 -16.19 24.78
N GLN A 47 -19.36 -16.67 25.83
CA GLN A 47 -17.97 -16.31 26.10
C GLN A 47 -17.03 -16.75 24.99
N LYS A 48 -17.18 -17.98 24.47
CA LYS A 48 -16.37 -18.45 23.33
C LYS A 48 -16.62 -17.61 22.08
N LEU A 49 -17.88 -17.23 21.82
CA LEU A 49 -18.24 -16.40 20.68
C LEU A 49 -17.64 -15.00 20.82
N GLN A 50 -17.78 -14.37 22.00
CA GLN A 50 -17.17 -13.08 22.32
C GLN A 50 -15.65 -13.14 22.13
N GLN A 51 -14.98 -14.13 22.72
CA GLN A 51 -13.54 -14.31 22.54
C GLN A 51 -13.15 -14.50 21.07
N SER A 52 -13.91 -15.28 20.30
CA SER A 52 -13.62 -15.47 18.88
C SER A 52 -13.80 -14.19 18.06
N LEU A 53 -14.83 -13.39 18.37
CA LEU A 53 -15.08 -12.10 17.73
C LEU A 53 -14.00 -11.08 18.11
N ASP A 54 -13.59 -11.03 19.38
CA ASP A 54 -12.52 -10.15 19.86
C ASP A 54 -11.19 -10.48 19.19
N LEU A 55 -10.85 -11.77 19.07
CA LEU A 55 -9.65 -12.23 18.35
C LEU A 55 -9.72 -11.89 16.85
N GLU A 56 -10.88 -12.00 16.23
CA GLU A 56 -11.07 -11.65 14.82
C GLU A 56 -10.93 -10.13 14.61
N LEU A 57 -11.52 -9.32 15.49
CA LEU A 57 -11.38 -7.86 15.48
C LEU A 57 -9.91 -7.45 15.69
N GLU A 58 -9.21 -8.08 16.63
CA GLU A 58 -7.80 -7.80 16.87
C GLU A 58 -6.94 -8.18 15.66
N ARG A 59 -7.23 -9.32 15.00
CA ARG A 59 -6.55 -9.72 13.77
C ARG A 59 -6.79 -8.71 12.65
N ARG A 60 -8.05 -8.32 12.40
CA ARG A 60 -8.39 -7.34 11.36
C ARG A 60 -7.73 -5.99 11.63
N ARG A 61 -7.72 -5.55 12.89
CA ARG A 61 -7.02 -4.34 13.32
C ARG A 61 -5.52 -4.40 13.02
N LYS A 62 -4.85 -5.49 13.36
CA LYS A 62 -3.41 -5.65 13.07
C LYS A 62 -3.11 -5.64 11.57
N VAL A 63 -3.95 -6.30 10.77
CA VAL A 63 -3.82 -6.29 9.30
C VAL A 63 -4.01 -4.87 8.75
N TYR A 64 -5.01 -4.15 9.25
CA TYR A 64 -5.26 -2.77 8.87
C TYR A 64 -4.09 -1.83 9.23
N GLU A 65 -3.58 -1.92 10.46
CA GLU A 65 -2.42 -1.14 10.92
C GLU A 65 -1.18 -1.43 10.05
N LEU A 66 -0.88 -2.71 9.79
CA LEU A 66 0.22 -3.10 8.92
C LEU A 66 0.07 -2.53 7.51
N LYS A 67 -1.14 -2.60 6.95
CA LYS A 67 -1.45 -2.12 5.60
C LYS A 67 -1.29 -0.60 5.48
N ILE A 68 -1.72 0.16 6.49
CA ILE A 68 -1.47 1.61 6.55
C ILE A 68 0.02 1.91 6.55
N CYS A 69 0.79 1.27 7.43
CA CYS A 69 2.23 1.53 7.52
C CYS A 69 2.93 1.25 6.18
N ARG A 70 2.52 0.20 5.45
CA ARG A 70 3.07 -0.10 4.12
C ARG A 70 2.67 0.93 3.07
N TYR A 71 1.42 1.40 3.08
CA TYR A 71 1.01 2.47 2.18
C TYR A 71 1.75 3.77 2.44
N GLU A 72 1.90 4.14 3.71
CA GLU A 72 2.64 5.34 4.11
C GLU A 72 4.11 5.26 3.67
N GLU A 73 4.77 4.11 3.92
CA GLU A 73 6.15 3.85 3.50
C GLU A 73 6.32 4.02 1.98
N TYR A 74 5.41 3.45 1.19
CA TYR A 74 5.46 3.59 -0.27
C TYR A 74 5.16 5.01 -0.75
N CYS A 75 4.13 5.65 -0.22
CA CYS A 75 3.77 7.01 -0.63
C CYS A 75 4.90 8.00 -0.31
N ASN A 76 5.54 7.87 0.85
CA ASN A 76 6.70 8.70 1.20
C ASN A 76 7.87 8.44 0.24
N ALA A 77 8.20 7.18 -0.03
CA ALA A 77 9.25 6.83 -0.99
C ALA A 77 8.95 7.34 -2.41
N LEU A 78 7.68 7.32 -2.82
CA LEU A 78 7.20 7.81 -4.10
C LEU A 78 7.30 9.34 -4.19
N GLU A 79 6.92 10.05 -3.14
CA GLU A 79 7.03 11.51 -3.06
C GLU A 79 8.49 11.95 -3.06
N ASP A 80 9.35 11.28 -2.29
CA ASP A 80 10.80 11.54 -2.27
C ASP A 80 11.44 11.28 -3.63
N PHE A 81 11.01 10.24 -4.34
CA PHE A 81 11.41 10.00 -5.72
C PHE A 81 10.95 11.15 -6.62
N CYS A 82 9.66 11.46 -6.66
CA CYS A 82 9.13 12.52 -7.51
C CYS A 82 9.78 13.88 -7.24
N TYR A 83 10.02 14.22 -5.98
CA TYR A 83 10.61 15.49 -5.58
C TYR A 83 12.07 15.65 -6.04
N ARG A 84 12.88 14.57 -5.92
CA ARG A 84 14.26 14.56 -6.41
C ARG A 84 14.29 14.72 -7.92
N HIS A 85 13.56 13.86 -8.63
CA HIS A 85 13.54 13.81 -10.09
C HIS A 85 12.86 15.04 -10.74
N GLN A 86 12.06 15.82 -10.00
CA GLN A 86 11.51 17.09 -10.49
C GLN A 86 12.59 18.17 -10.65
N ASN A 87 13.62 18.16 -9.80
CA ASN A 87 14.67 19.18 -9.78
C ASN A 87 16.01 18.70 -10.35
N ASP A 88 16.20 17.39 -10.53
CA ASP A 88 17.48 16.81 -10.98
C ASP A 88 18.00 17.40 -12.30
N TYR A 89 17.10 17.80 -13.21
CA TYR A 89 17.53 18.49 -14.43
C TYR A 89 18.24 19.82 -14.13
N GLN A 90 17.75 20.59 -13.16
CA GLN A 90 18.34 21.87 -12.77
C GLN A 90 19.52 21.73 -11.81
N SER A 91 19.45 20.83 -10.83
CA SER A 91 20.44 20.73 -9.75
C SER A 91 21.61 19.81 -10.09
N VAL A 92 21.39 18.78 -10.91
CA VAL A 92 22.40 17.76 -11.23
C VAL A 92 22.84 17.90 -12.69
N PHE A 93 21.88 17.89 -13.62
CA PHE A 93 22.20 17.78 -15.03
C PHE A 93 22.75 19.08 -15.64
N LEU A 94 22.11 20.22 -15.42
CA LEU A 94 22.54 21.52 -15.94
C LEU A 94 24.01 21.86 -15.56
N PRO A 95 24.43 21.69 -14.29
CA PRO A 95 25.83 21.85 -13.90
C PRO A 95 26.78 20.92 -14.66
N LEU A 96 26.48 19.62 -14.74
CA LEU A 96 27.30 18.63 -15.47
C LEU A 96 27.45 19.02 -16.95
N PHE A 97 26.33 19.42 -17.57
CA PHE A 97 26.32 19.85 -18.96
C PHE A 97 27.13 21.13 -19.18
N SER A 98 26.99 22.13 -18.30
CA SER A 98 27.76 23.37 -18.39
C SER A 98 29.27 23.15 -18.26
N GLU A 99 29.68 22.25 -17.36
CA GLU A 99 31.09 21.89 -17.17
C GLU A 99 31.63 21.10 -18.37
N PHE A 100 30.83 20.17 -18.91
CA PHE A 100 31.16 19.48 -20.16
C PHE A 100 31.37 20.48 -21.29
N ASN A 101 30.41 21.37 -21.51
CA ASN A 101 30.45 22.35 -22.59
C ASN A 101 31.66 23.30 -22.44
N ARG A 102 31.98 23.72 -21.21
CA ARG A 102 33.18 24.50 -20.90
C ARG A 102 34.47 23.77 -21.28
N ARG A 103 34.61 22.50 -20.86
CA ARG A 103 35.81 21.67 -21.17
C ARG A 103 35.92 21.40 -22.67
N TYR A 104 34.81 21.08 -23.30
CA TYR A 104 34.74 20.74 -24.72
C TYR A 104 35.08 21.95 -25.60
N GLN A 105 34.49 23.12 -25.33
CA GLN A 105 34.79 24.35 -26.08
C GLN A 105 36.22 24.84 -25.86
N ALA A 106 36.77 24.70 -24.65
CA ALA A 106 38.17 25.03 -24.40
C ALA A 106 39.13 24.15 -25.22
N ALA A 107 38.80 22.86 -25.37
CA ALA A 107 39.56 21.93 -26.20
C ALA A 107 39.44 22.23 -27.71
N GLU A 108 38.24 22.58 -28.20
CA GLU A 108 38.05 23.02 -29.58
C GLU A 108 38.81 24.32 -29.88
N ALA A 109 38.82 25.27 -28.96
CA ALA A 109 39.53 26.54 -29.16
C ALA A 109 41.05 26.38 -29.33
N THR A 110 41.60 25.25 -28.87
CA THR A 110 43.03 24.92 -28.98
C THR A 110 43.31 23.79 -29.98
N ASP A 111 42.32 23.36 -30.77
CA ASP A 111 42.41 22.20 -31.68
C ASP A 111 42.92 20.90 -30.99
N ASP A 112 42.66 20.75 -29.68
CA ASP A 112 43.12 19.59 -28.90
C ASP A 112 42.09 18.46 -28.91
N THR A 113 42.31 17.52 -29.84
CA THR A 113 41.48 16.32 -30.02
C THR A 113 41.54 15.35 -28.83
N ALA A 114 42.65 15.33 -28.07
CA ALA A 114 42.76 14.47 -26.88
C ALA A 114 41.98 15.06 -25.71
N ALA A 115 42.01 16.38 -25.54
CA ALA A 115 41.25 17.08 -24.50
C ALA A 115 39.73 17.00 -24.74
N SER A 116 39.27 17.10 -25.99
CA SER A 116 37.84 16.94 -26.34
C SER A 116 37.34 15.51 -26.10
N ALA A 117 38.14 14.49 -26.44
CA ALA A 117 37.84 13.09 -26.11
C ALA A 117 37.76 12.86 -24.59
N THR A 118 38.67 13.48 -23.83
CA THR A 118 38.69 13.39 -22.35
C THR A 118 37.46 14.05 -21.74
N ALA A 119 37.03 15.21 -22.26
CA ALA A 119 35.81 15.89 -21.81
C ALA A 119 34.55 15.03 -22.04
N THR A 120 34.50 14.35 -23.19
CA THR A 120 33.41 13.43 -23.54
C THR A 120 33.37 12.22 -22.61
N LEU A 121 34.51 11.55 -22.41
CA LEU A 121 34.61 10.39 -21.50
C LEU A 121 34.24 10.76 -20.06
N TRP A 122 34.67 11.93 -19.58
CA TRP A 122 34.30 12.43 -18.26
C TRP A 122 32.78 12.58 -18.15
N PHE A 123 32.14 13.26 -19.10
CA PHE A 123 30.69 13.48 -19.05
C PHE A 123 29.90 12.17 -19.09
N SER A 124 30.27 11.23 -19.96
CA SER A 124 29.67 9.89 -19.98
C SER A 124 29.82 9.16 -18.65
N GLY A 125 30.97 9.30 -17.97
CA GLY A 125 31.20 8.74 -16.64
C GLY A 125 30.27 9.33 -15.57
N GLU A 126 30.05 10.64 -15.59
CA GLU A 126 29.12 11.31 -14.65
C GLU A 126 27.66 10.91 -14.90
N VAL A 127 27.23 10.83 -16.18
CA VAL A 127 25.88 10.35 -16.55
C VAL A 127 25.66 8.91 -16.07
N GLN A 128 26.68 8.04 -16.18
CA GLN A 128 26.59 6.66 -15.68
C GLN A 128 26.45 6.59 -14.16
N GLN A 129 27.13 7.47 -13.41
CA GLN A 129 27.00 7.54 -11.96
C GLN A 129 25.57 7.97 -11.54
N VAL A 130 25.04 9.01 -12.18
CA VAL A 130 23.66 9.48 -11.94
C VAL A 130 22.66 8.37 -12.25
N THR A 131 22.81 7.69 -13.39
CA THR A 131 21.95 6.57 -13.77
C THR A 131 22.01 5.43 -12.75
N SER A 132 23.21 5.08 -12.28
CA SER A 132 23.40 4.00 -11.30
C SER A 132 22.78 4.32 -9.93
N ALA A 133 22.82 5.59 -9.51
CA ALA A 133 22.13 6.05 -8.30
C ALA A 133 20.60 5.92 -8.45
N ASN A 134 20.08 6.32 -9.60
CA ASN A 134 18.64 6.24 -9.91
C ASN A 134 18.12 4.80 -9.94
N ASP A 135 18.94 3.84 -10.42
CA ASP A 135 18.60 2.41 -10.42
C ASP A 135 18.38 1.86 -9.00
N ILE A 136 19.15 2.33 -8.01
CA ILE A 136 18.99 1.90 -6.61
C ILE A 136 17.63 2.38 -6.06
N GLU A 137 17.23 3.59 -6.40
CA GLU A 137 15.95 4.16 -5.99
C GLU A 137 14.78 3.40 -6.61
N VAL A 138 14.85 3.10 -7.91
CA VAL A 138 13.81 2.31 -8.57
C VAL A 138 13.71 0.91 -8.00
N ARG A 139 14.83 0.24 -7.71
CA ARG A 139 14.80 -1.07 -7.02
C ARG A 139 14.15 -1.00 -5.64
N THR A 140 14.30 0.13 -4.95
CA THR A 140 13.63 0.36 -3.66
C THR A 140 12.10 0.44 -3.87
N LEU A 141 11.65 1.20 -4.86
CA LEU A 141 10.23 1.27 -5.23
C LEU A 141 9.69 -0.07 -5.74
N ASP A 142 10.47 -0.83 -6.50
CA ASP A 142 10.11 -2.17 -6.98
C ASP A 142 9.85 -3.12 -5.81
N LYS A 143 10.75 -3.10 -4.82
CA LYS A 143 10.61 -3.91 -3.61
C LYS A 143 9.36 -3.54 -2.84
N LEU A 144 9.13 -2.25 -2.59
CA LEU A 144 7.93 -1.78 -1.87
C LEU A 144 6.65 -2.11 -2.65
N THR A 145 6.67 -1.97 -3.98
CA THR A 145 5.56 -2.36 -4.86
C THR A 145 5.24 -3.85 -4.72
N ALA A 146 6.25 -4.72 -4.75
CA ALA A 146 6.06 -6.16 -4.59
C ALA A 146 5.49 -6.51 -3.20
N GLU A 147 5.98 -5.89 -2.13
CA GLU A 147 5.47 -6.09 -0.77
C GLU A 147 4.00 -5.67 -0.64
N LEU A 148 3.63 -4.52 -1.22
CA LEU A 148 2.27 -4.01 -1.20
C LEU A 148 1.31 -4.83 -2.04
N THR A 149 1.73 -5.27 -3.22
CA THR A 149 0.90 -6.07 -4.14
C THR A 149 0.36 -7.35 -3.49
N LEU A 150 1.07 -7.91 -2.51
CA LEU A 150 0.63 -9.11 -1.78
C LEU A 150 -0.58 -8.88 -0.86
N SER A 151 -0.84 -7.64 -0.43
CA SER A 151 -1.86 -7.31 0.57
C SER A 151 -2.86 -6.24 0.12
N ALA A 152 -2.59 -5.60 -1.01
CA ALA A 152 -3.42 -4.60 -1.65
C ALA A 152 -4.61 -5.24 -2.39
N ALA A 153 -5.70 -4.48 -2.54
CA ALA A 153 -6.77 -4.85 -3.47
C ALA A 153 -6.29 -4.83 -4.93
N ASP A 154 -6.96 -5.58 -5.82
CA ASP A 154 -6.57 -5.71 -7.22
C ASP A 154 -6.45 -4.36 -7.95
N ASP A 155 -7.33 -3.40 -7.64
CA ASP A 155 -7.31 -2.06 -8.24
C ASP A 155 -6.09 -1.24 -7.79
N VAL A 156 -5.63 -1.43 -6.56
CA VAL A 156 -4.41 -0.81 -6.05
C VAL A 156 -3.17 -1.49 -6.65
N ALA A 157 -3.17 -2.82 -6.74
CA ALA A 157 -2.08 -3.60 -7.34
C ALA A 157 -1.84 -3.21 -8.82
N GLU A 158 -2.91 -3.04 -9.60
CA GLU A 158 -2.82 -2.60 -11.00
C GLU A 158 -2.19 -1.20 -11.13
N ILE A 159 -2.58 -0.27 -10.24
CA ILE A 159 -2.02 1.09 -10.24
C ILE A 159 -0.54 1.07 -9.85
N LEU A 160 -0.16 0.27 -8.85
CA LEU A 160 1.22 0.13 -8.40
C LEU A 160 2.12 -0.42 -9.53
N GLN A 161 1.69 -1.47 -10.23
CA GLN A 161 2.42 -2.02 -11.38
C GLN A 161 2.52 -1.01 -12.53
N GLY A 162 1.44 -0.27 -12.79
CA GLY A 162 1.43 0.78 -13.81
C GLY A 162 2.37 1.95 -13.48
N LEU A 163 2.51 2.31 -12.20
CA LEU A 163 3.48 3.30 -11.73
C LEU A 163 4.91 2.78 -11.92
N GLN A 164 5.17 1.54 -11.50
CA GLN A 164 6.48 0.90 -11.63
C GLN A 164 7.02 0.94 -13.07
N GLN A 165 6.19 0.52 -14.04
CA GLN A 165 6.56 0.56 -15.45
C GLN A 165 6.88 1.97 -15.96
N ARG A 166 6.14 2.98 -15.49
CA ARG A 166 6.32 4.38 -15.90
C ARG A 166 7.60 4.99 -15.37
N TYR A 167 7.99 4.68 -14.13
CA TYR A 167 9.27 5.16 -13.58
C TYR A 167 10.46 4.52 -14.29
N GLN A 168 10.39 3.21 -14.56
CA GLN A 168 11.42 2.54 -15.35
C GLN A 168 11.54 3.14 -16.76
N ALA A 169 10.42 3.39 -17.43
CA ALA A 169 10.42 4.04 -18.73
C ALA A 169 11.00 5.47 -18.67
N LEU A 170 10.65 6.25 -17.65
CA LEU A 170 11.19 7.61 -17.46
C LEU A 170 12.72 7.59 -17.34
N LEU A 171 13.28 6.67 -16.55
CA LEU A 171 14.73 6.59 -16.38
C LEU A 171 15.44 6.17 -17.66
N VAL A 172 14.90 5.19 -18.38
CA VAL A 172 15.47 4.77 -19.67
C VAL A 172 15.51 5.95 -20.65
N VAL A 173 14.39 6.68 -20.77
CA VAL A 173 14.31 7.89 -21.62
C VAL A 173 15.29 8.94 -21.13
N SER A 174 15.36 9.21 -19.82
CA SER A 174 16.29 10.18 -19.25
C SER A 174 17.76 9.86 -19.58
N THR A 175 18.19 8.61 -19.38
CA THR A 175 19.55 8.18 -19.71
C THR A 175 19.84 8.24 -21.21
N GLU A 176 18.90 7.82 -22.05
CA GLU A 176 19.03 7.90 -23.51
C GLU A 176 19.18 9.36 -23.96
N GLN A 177 18.34 10.26 -23.44
CA GLN A 177 18.38 11.67 -23.77
C GLN A 177 19.67 12.36 -23.26
N MET A 178 20.17 11.97 -22.08
CA MET A 178 21.47 12.45 -21.57
C MET A 178 22.63 12.05 -22.48
N ASN A 179 22.61 10.83 -23.03
CA ASN A 179 23.61 10.38 -23.99
C ASN A 179 23.48 11.11 -25.33
N ASN A 180 22.25 11.36 -25.79
CA ASN A 180 21.99 12.12 -27.01
C ASN A 180 22.46 13.57 -26.90
N LEU A 181 22.51 14.16 -25.71
CA LEU A 181 23.00 15.53 -25.51
C LEU A 181 24.48 15.72 -25.84
N VAL A 182 25.30 14.67 -25.70
CA VAL A 182 26.67 14.67 -26.21
C VAL A 182 26.66 14.81 -27.73
N ALA A 183 25.87 13.98 -28.42
CA ALA A 183 25.74 14.02 -29.87
C ALA A 183 25.18 15.37 -30.37
N ILE A 184 24.20 15.93 -29.66
CA ILE A 184 23.61 17.24 -29.97
C ILE A 184 24.63 18.37 -29.82
N THR A 185 25.49 18.30 -28.81
CA THR A 185 26.55 19.30 -28.60
C THR A 185 27.59 19.22 -29.72
N LEU A 186 27.96 18.00 -30.13
CA LEU A 186 28.84 17.78 -31.29
C LEU A 186 28.21 18.29 -32.59
N SER A 187 26.89 18.13 -32.75
CA SER A 187 26.16 18.55 -33.95
C SER A 187 25.64 20.00 -33.91
N LYS A 188 25.89 20.75 -32.82
CA LYS A 188 25.41 22.13 -32.57
C LYS A 188 23.89 22.31 -32.74
N ASN A 189 23.09 21.27 -32.49
CA ASN A 189 21.65 21.27 -32.75
C ASN A 189 20.82 21.59 -31.50
N TYR A 190 20.86 22.85 -31.06
CA TYR A 190 20.24 23.27 -29.79
C TYR A 190 18.70 23.20 -29.76
N GLU A 191 18.01 23.06 -30.91
CA GLU A 191 16.55 22.81 -30.93
C GLU A 191 16.19 21.43 -30.37
N ALA A 192 17.04 20.42 -30.58
CA ALA A 192 16.82 19.07 -30.08
C ALA A 192 16.79 19.00 -28.55
N VAL A 193 17.52 19.90 -27.87
CA VAL A 193 17.56 19.99 -26.39
C VAL A 193 16.20 20.39 -25.81
N LYS A 194 15.43 21.21 -26.53
CA LYS A 194 14.14 21.70 -26.06
C LYS A 194 13.07 20.61 -26.07
N GLY A 195 13.07 19.76 -27.10
CA GLY A 195 12.18 18.60 -27.19
C GLY A 195 12.38 17.59 -26.06
N ILE A 196 13.64 17.38 -25.64
CA ILE A 196 13.98 16.50 -24.51
C ILE A 196 13.33 16.99 -23.21
N GLY A 197 13.41 18.30 -22.93
CA GLY A 197 12.79 18.88 -21.74
C GLY A 197 11.26 18.74 -21.73
N GLU A 198 10.62 18.87 -22.90
CA GLU A 198 9.17 18.72 -23.04
C GLU A 198 8.71 17.27 -22.82
N GLU A 199 9.44 16.28 -23.34
CA GLU A 199 9.16 14.85 -23.14
C GLU A 199 9.29 14.44 -21.66
N LEU A 200 10.35 14.87 -20.99
CA LEU A 200 10.57 14.59 -19.57
C LEU A 200 9.48 15.23 -18.70
N GLN A 201 9.11 16.48 -18.99
CA GLN A 201 8.03 17.18 -18.29
C GLN A 201 6.68 16.47 -18.47
N GLN A 202 6.38 16.00 -19.68
CA GLN A 202 5.16 15.25 -19.95
C GLN A 202 5.14 13.94 -19.17
N ALA A 203 6.24 13.18 -19.16
CA ALA A 203 6.33 11.94 -18.40
C ALA A 203 6.18 12.16 -16.89
N ALA A 204 6.79 13.21 -16.34
CA ALA A 204 6.64 13.60 -14.94
C ALA A 204 5.19 13.95 -14.58
N SER A 205 4.49 14.71 -15.42
CA SER A 205 3.09 15.07 -15.20
C SER A 205 2.14 13.85 -15.16
N GLN A 206 2.42 12.85 -16.01
CA GLN A 206 1.65 11.60 -16.02
C GLN A 206 1.88 10.77 -14.76
N LEU A 207 3.13 10.73 -14.27
CA LEU A 207 3.49 10.10 -13.00
C LEU A 207 2.79 10.75 -11.81
N GLN A 208 2.78 12.07 -11.76
CA GLN A 208 2.06 12.82 -10.73
C GLN A 208 0.56 12.50 -10.73
N THR A 209 -0.05 12.44 -11.92
CA THR A 209 -1.47 12.06 -12.07
C THR A 209 -1.73 10.64 -11.57
N LYS A 210 -0.85 9.69 -11.90
CA LYS A 210 -0.97 8.30 -11.45
C LYS A 210 -0.76 8.13 -9.94
N SER A 211 0.14 8.90 -9.34
CA SER A 211 0.33 8.97 -7.90
C SER A 211 -0.95 9.45 -7.18
N GLN A 212 -1.63 10.47 -7.72
CA GLN A 212 -2.92 10.92 -7.19
C GLN A 212 -4.01 9.83 -7.29
N GLN A 213 -4.04 9.08 -8.39
CA GLN A 213 -4.95 7.94 -8.55
C GLN A 213 -4.67 6.84 -7.51
N LEU A 214 -3.40 6.54 -7.24
CA LEU A 214 -3.00 5.60 -6.19
C LEU A 214 -3.53 6.05 -4.82
N MET A 215 -3.34 7.31 -4.46
CA MET A 215 -3.81 7.84 -3.17
C MET A 215 -5.33 7.70 -3.00
N GLN A 216 -6.10 7.88 -4.08
CA GLN A 216 -7.54 7.65 -4.04
C GLN A 216 -7.89 6.16 -3.90
N ALA A 217 -7.18 5.28 -4.62
CA ALA A 217 -7.39 3.83 -4.54
C ALA A 217 -7.04 3.29 -3.15
N VAL A 218 -5.91 3.72 -2.57
CA VAL A 218 -5.50 3.40 -1.20
C VAL A 218 -6.56 3.80 -0.18
N ARG A 219 -7.09 5.03 -0.28
CA ARG A 219 -8.19 5.47 0.61
C ARG A 219 -9.42 4.58 0.50
N ARG A 220 -9.79 4.15 -0.71
CA ARG A 220 -10.93 3.24 -0.90
C ARG A 220 -10.66 1.85 -0.34
N ASP A 221 -9.45 1.34 -0.51
CA ASP A 221 -9.05 0.03 -0.02
C ASP A 221 -9.03 -0.02 1.52
N LEU A 222 -8.53 1.04 2.17
CA LEU A 222 -8.58 1.18 3.62
C LEU A 222 -10.02 1.25 4.17
N MET A 223 -10.98 1.75 3.39
CA MET A 223 -12.40 1.86 3.78
C MET A 223 -13.21 0.56 3.55
N ARG A 224 -12.63 -0.45 2.88
CA ARG A 224 -13.29 -1.74 2.60
C ARG A 224 -13.13 -2.77 3.73
N PHE A 225 -12.40 -2.44 4.79
CA PHE A 225 -12.09 -3.34 5.92
C PHE A 225 -13.03 -3.18 7.12
#